data_AF-A0A6N7NR76-F1
#
_entry.id   AF-A0A6N7NR76-F1
#
_cell.length_a   1.000
_cell.length_b   1.000
_cell.length_c   1.000
_cell.angle_alpha   90.00
_cell.angle_beta   90.00
_cell.angle_gamma   90.00
#
_symmetry.space_group_name_H-M   'P 1'
#
loop_
_entity.id
_entity.type
_entity.pdbx_description
1 polymer ?
#
loop_
_entity_poly.entity_id
_entity_poly.type
_entity_poly.pdbx_seq_one_letter_code
_entity_poly.pdbx_strand_id
1 'polypeptide(L)'
;MIDDQTVSALETAAGCGTRLRQAREAAGLTLEDVGSRLRMPVQVVKSLEEEQWQKLGAPVFVRGQLRSYARLLDVDVGQLLEQAQVGPVVPPTLVSHTHTPRARRIAENLGRRVLYVGITAVLAVPVWFATRGHFDGSATPSPSTASLDVIPAAVPVTPSTAGAEAVAPAEAATAPASKPAATPYVASLAPVPRPAPAPAAAGNALEMQFSGDSWVDIGGPDGSTVEKALIRSGETRSFTPGQVTRVTLGNASAVQVQQNGAIVDLTPYQRANVARFQVSSEGSVVPVSH
;
A
#
# COMPACT_ATOMS: atom_id res chain seq x y z
N MET A 1 65.80 41.87 -2.11
CA MET A 1 64.99 41.23 -3.16
C MET A 1 65.08 39.74 -2.89
N ILE A 2 64.14 39.21 -2.11
CA ILE A 2 64.15 37.83 -1.59
C ILE A 2 62.84 37.18 -2.04
N ASP A 3 62.96 36.28 -3.01
CA ASP A 3 62.20 35.04 -3.16
C ASP A 3 60.67 35.03 -2.96
N ASP A 4 59.90 35.80 -3.75
CA ASP A 4 58.45 35.50 -3.97
C ASP A 4 58.25 34.02 -4.41
N GLN A 5 59.19 33.49 -5.20
CA GLN A 5 59.09 32.16 -5.80
C GLN A 5 59.22 31.02 -4.77
N THR A 6 59.94 31.19 -3.66
CA THR A 6 60.02 30.13 -2.63
C THR A 6 58.77 30.10 -1.78
N VAL A 7 58.14 31.25 -1.53
CA VAL A 7 56.84 31.34 -0.85
C VAL A 7 55.77 30.59 -1.65
N SER A 8 55.59 30.90 -2.94
CA SER A 8 54.59 30.18 -3.76
C SER A 8 54.89 28.69 -3.92
N ALA A 9 56.16 28.27 -3.93
CA ALA A 9 56.51 26.85 -3.93
C ALA A 9 56.10 26.14 -2.62
N LEU A 10 56.32 26.78 -1.47
CA LEU A 10 55.88 26.28 -0.16
C LEU A 10 54.36 26.32 -0.01
N GLU A 11 53.68 27.34 -0.52
CA GLU A 11 52.20 27.42 -0.56
C GLU A 11 51.56 26.37 -1.48
N THR A 12 52.31 25.86 -2.46
CA THR A 12 51.89 24.75 -3.34
C THR A 12 52.14 23.39 -2.69
N ALA A 13 53.19 23.26 -1.85
CA ALA A 13 53.42 22.09 -1.01
C ALA A 13 52.49 22.05 0.23
N ALA A 14 51.94 23.20 0.64
CA ALA A 14 50.97 23.33 1.72
C ALA A 14 49.59 22.80 1.30
N GLY A 15 49.26 21.59 1.74
CA GLY A 15 47.97 20.94 1.48
C GLY A 15 46.76 21.79 1.88
N CYS A 16 45.62 21.55 1.23
CA CYS A 16 44.38 22.31 1.42
C CYS A 16 43.93 22.44 2.89
N GLY A 17 44.15 21.42 3.72
CA GLY A 17 43.87 21.47 5.16
C GLY A 17 44.74 22.48 5.92
N THR A 18 46.01 22.60 5.55
CA THR A 18 46.94 23.57 6.16
C THR A 18 46.60 25.01 5.75
N ARG A 19 46.19 25.22 4.49
CA ARG A 19 45.74 26.53 3.98
C ARG A 19 44.43 26.98 4.68
N LEU A 20 43.48 26.07 4.88
CA LEU A 20 42.26 26.34 5.64
C LEU A 20 42.55 26.68 7.11
N ARG A 21 43.50 25.98 7.76
CA ARG A 21 43.96 26.30 9.12
C ARG A 21 44.53 27.71 9.22
N GLN A 22 45.47 28.05 8.34
CA GLN A 22 46.12 29.38 8.32
C GLN A 22 45.08 30.50 8.13
N ALA A 23 44.10 30.31 7.24
CA ALA A 23 43.04 31.28 7.01
C ALA A 23 42.05 31.37 8.19
N ARG A 24 41.73 30.26 8.88
CA ARG A 24 40.94 30.30 10.13
C ARG A 24 41.66 31.11 11.21
N GLU A 25 42.97 30.93 11.33
CA GLU A 25 43.81 31.59 12.34
C GLU A 25 44.01 33.08 12.02
N ALA A 26 44.19 33.44 10.75
CA ALA A 26 44.18 34.82 10.27
C ALA A 26 42.81 35.52 10.48
N ALA A 27 41.71 34.78 10.35
CA ALA A 27 40.35 35.25 10.66
C ALA A 27 40.04 35.29 12.18
N GLY A 28 40.95 34.85 13.04
CA GLY A 28 40.78 34.82 14.50
C GLY A 28 39.71 33.85 15.01
N LEU A 29 39.33 32.84 14.24
CA LEU A 29 38.23 31.93 14.56
C LEU A 29 38.71 30.67 15.30
N THR A 30 37.93 30.23 16.30
CA THR A 30 38.12 28.92 16.95
C THR A 30 37.57 27.78 16.07
N LEU A 31 37.92 26.54 16.37
CA LEU A 31 37.35 25.36 15.70
C LEU A 31 35.86 25.20 16.03
N GLU A 32 35.46 25.68 17.20
CA GLU A 32 34.10 25.74 17.74
C GLU A 32 33.25 26.80 17.02
N ASP A 33 33.82 27.98 16.73
CA ASP A 33 33.19 29.02 15.90
C ASP A 33 32.94 28.52 14.47
N VAL A 34 33.93 27.87 13.87
CA VAL A 34 33.79 27.28 12.53
C VAL A 34 32.76 26.16 12.54
N GLY A 35 32.84 25.24 13.51
CA GLY A 35 31.90 24.13 13.64
C GLY A 35 30.45 24.59 13.82
N SER A 36 30.20 25.58 14.66
CA SER A 36 28.87 26.16 14.86
C SER A 36 28.33 26.90 13.64
N ARG A 37 29.15 27.73 12.98
CA ARG A 37 28.77 28.45 11.74
C ARG A 37 28.49 27.51 10.57
N LEU A 38 29.33 26.49 10.37
CA LEU A 38 29.18 25.49 9.31
C LEU A 38 28.19 24.38 9.63
N ARG A 39 27.72 24.29 10.89
CA ARG A 39 26.90 23.18 11.42
C ARG A 39 27.60 21.82 11.27
N MET A 40 28.92 21.80 11.49
CA MET A 40 29.79 20.63 11.42
C MET A 40 30.35 20.31 12.82
N PRO A 41 30.47 19.03 13.22
CA PRO A 41 31.16 18.67 14.46
C PRO A 41 32.60 19.20 14.48
N VAL A 42 33.09 19.66 15.63
CA VAL A 42 34.47 20.18 15.78
C VAL A 42 35.53 19.16 15.30
N GLN A 43 35.29 17.86 15.54
CA GLN A 43 36.16 16.78 15.06
C GLN A 43 36.16 16.62 13.53
N VAL A 44 35.07 16.99 12.83
CA VAL A 44 35.05 17.06 11.36
C VAL A 44 35.91 18.22 10.89
N VAL A 45 35.73 19.43 11.45
CA VAL A 45 36.56 20.61 11.12
C VAL A 45 38.04 20.31 11.31
N LYS A 46 38.40 19.71 12.45
CA LYS A 46 39.78 19.27 12.74
C LYS A 46 40.30 18.24 11.72
N SER A 47 39.50 17.24 11.35
CA SER A 47 39.91 16.23 10.37
C SER A 47 40.01 16.77 8.94
N LEU A 48 39.34 17.89 8.61
CA LEU A 48 39.53 18.61 7.35
C LEU A 48 40.88 19.36 7.34
N GLU A 49 41.25 20.04 8.44
CA GLU A 49 42.56 20.71 8.56
C GLU A 49 43.74 19.74 8.65
N GLU A 50 43.51 18.52 9.16
CA GLU A 50 44.52 17.46 9.23
C GLU A 50 44.51 16.53 7.99
N GLU A 51 43.69 16.80 6.98
CA GLU A 51 43.54 16.03 5.72
C GLU A 51 43.19 14.54 5.91
N GLN A 52 42.54 14.20 7.03
CA GLN A 52 42.21 12.83 7.43
C GLN A 52 40.92 12.33 6.77
N TRP A 53 40.87 12.37 5.44
CA TRP A 53 39.69 12.04 4.62
C TRP A 53 39.08 10.67 4.99
N GLN A 54 39.90 9.70 5.38
CA GLN A 54 39.50 8.34 5.73
C GLN A 54 38.68 8.28 7.05
N LYS A 55 38.84 9.26 7.94
CA LYS A 55 38.05 9.36 9.19
C LYS A 55 36.71 10.07 9.01
N LEU A 56 36.53 10.78 7.88
CA LEU A 56 35.32 11.54 7.56
C LEU A 56 34.21 10.72 6.88
N GLY A 57 34.47 9.43 6.61
CA GLY A 57 33.51 8.52 6.00
C GLY A 57 33.47 8.63 4.47
N ALA A 58 32.30 8.85 3.88
CA ALA A 58 32.15 8.79 2.43
C ALA A 58 32.72 10.05 1.74
N PRO A 59 33.59 9.91 0.71
CA PRO A 59 34.36 11.02 0.12
C PRO A 59 33.50 12.10 -0.56
N VAL A 60 32.25 11.79 -0.89
CA VAL A 60 31.26 12.77 -1.40
C VAL A 60 31.02 13.93 -0.44
N PHE A 61 30.99 13.67 0.87
CA PHE A 61 30.72 14.70 1.87
C PHE A 61 31.94 15.59 2.11
N VAL A 62 33.15 15.03 2.05
CA VAL A 62 34.42 15.75 2.20
C VAL A 62 34.53 16.91 1.19
N ARG A 63 34.25 16.65 -0.10
CA ARG A 63 34.31 17.69 -1.15
C ARG A 63 33.30 18.83 -0.91
N GLY A 64 32.12 18.52 -0.36
CA GLY A 64 31.12 19.51 0.02
C GLY A 64 31.49 20.30 1.27
N GLN A 65 32.06 19.64 2.27
CA GLN A 65 32.50 20.25 3.53
C GLN A 65 33.68 21.22 3.30
N LEU A 66 34.70 20.80 2.53
CA LEU A 66 35.82 21.66 2.15
C LEU A 66 35.37 22.93 1.42
N ARG A 67 34.45 22.80 0.44
CA ARG A 67 33.92 23.97 -0.28
C ARG A 67 33.13 24.92 0.62
N SER A 68 32.37 24.40 1.58
CA SER A 68 31.64 25.23 2.55
C SER A 68 32.57 25.93 3.53
N TYR A 69 33.66 25.27 3.97
CA TYR A 69 34.66 25.88 4.86
C TYR A 69 35.49 26.95 4.12
N ALA A 70 35.96 26.65 2.91
CA ALA A 70 36.62 27.58 2.01
C ALA A 70 35.79 28.86 1.78
N ARG A 71 34.47 28.72 1.54
CA ARG A 71 33.53 29.83 1.38
C ARG A 71 33.28 30.64 2.67
N LEU A 72 33.52 30.08 3.85
CA LEU A 72 33.42 30.82 5.12
C LEU A 72 34.66 31.70 5.37
N LEU A 73 35.80 31.32 4.80
CA LEU A 73 37.09 32.03 4.95
C LEU A 73 37.50 32.86 3.72
N ASP A 74 36.69 32.83 2.66
CA ASP A 74 36.93 33.46 1.35
C ASP A 74 38.26 33.03 0.66
N VAL A 75 38.61 31.74 0.81
CA VAL A 75 39.84 31.15 0.25
C VAL A 75 39.51 30.21 -0.91
N ASP A 76 40.22 30.33 -2.04
CA ASP A 76 40.16 29.28 -3.06
C ASP A 76 41.02 28.06 -2.67
N VAL A 77 40.35 26.91 -2.56
CA VAL A 77 40.96 25.58 -2.40
C VAL A 77 40.61 24.65 -3.57
N GLY A 78 39.89 25.12 -4.59
CA GLY A 78 39.39 24.31 -5.69
C GLY A 78 40.49 23.59 -6.45
N GLN A 79 41.55 24.31 -6.82
CA GLN A 79 42.74 23.75 -7.47
C GLN A 79 43.40 22.64 -6.62
N LEU A 80 43.57 22.89 -5.31
CA LEU A 80 44.17 21.91 -4.40
C LEU A 80 43.25 20.70 -4.16
N LEU A 81 41.93 20.89 -4.18
CA LEU A 81 40.91 19.85 -3.99
C LEU A 81 40.77 18.92 -5.20
N GLU A 82 41.20 19.36 -6.38
CA GLU A 82 41.37 18.50 -7.57
C GLU A 82 42.71 17.75 -7.53
N GLN A 83 43.78 18.36 -7.01
CA GLN A 83 45.08 17.72 -6.81
C GLN A 83 45.10 16.70 -5.66
N ALA A 84 44.35 16.93 -4.57
CA ALA A 84 44.38 16.15 -3.32
C ALA A 84 43.79 14.73 -3.41
N GLN A 85 43.44 14.24 -4.60
CA GLN A 85 42.92 12.89 -4.88
C GLN A 85 41.87 12.38 -3.88
N VAL A 86 40.93 13.24 -3.46
CA VAL A 86 39.79 12.83 -2.62
C VAL A 86 39.07 11.68 -3.34
N GLY A 87 39.16 10.49 -2.76
CA GLY A 87 39.05 9.22 -3.50
C GLY A 87 37.78 9.08 -4.35
N PRO A 88 37.85 8.31 -5.46
CA PRO A 88 36.77 8.21 -6.42
C PRO A 88 35.45 7.83 -5.75
N VAL A 89 34.36 8.44 -6.21
CA VAL A 89 33.01 8.17 -5.70
C VAL A 89 32.56 6.80 -6.19
N VAL A 90 33.05 5.75 -5.52
CA VAL A 90 32.58 4.38 -5.69
C VAL A 90 31.14 4.32 -5.16
N PRO A 91 30.13 4.08 -6.00
CA PRO A 91 28.76 3.93 -5.51
C PRO A 91 28.71 2.69 -4.59
N PRO A 92 28.04 2.77 -3.42
CA PRO A 92 27.95 1.63 -2.52
C PRO A 92 27.28 0.45 -3.24
N THR A 93 27.94 -0.71 -3.21
CA THR A 93 27.43 -1.91 -3.86
C THR A 93 26.10 -2.31 -3.24
N LEU A 94 25.05 -2.39 -4.06
CA LEU A 94 23.68 -2.68 -3.62
C LEU A 94 23.52 -4.16 -3.26
N VAL A 95 24.01 -4.54 -2.08
CA VAL A 95 23.84 -5.89 -1.53
C VAL A 95 22.35 -6.11 -1.20
N SER A 96 21.68 -6.93 -2.01
CA SER A 96 20.28 -7.26 -1.82
C SER A 96 20.10 -8.33 -0.71
N HIS A 97 19.92 -7.87 0.52
CA HIS A 97 19.68 -8.70 1.72
C HIS A 97 18.31 -9.43 1.73
N THR A 98 17.85 -9.98 0.60
CA THR A 98 16.55 -10.65 0.44
C THR A 98 16.59 -11.93 -0.42
N HIS A 99 17.71 -12.65 -0.44
CA HIS A 99 17.75 -13.98 -1.09
C HIS A 99 17.18 -15.10 -0.20
N THR A 100 15.85 -15.21 -0.14
CA THR A 100 15.19 -16.45 0.31
C THR A 100 15.23 -17.48 -0.84
N PRO A 101 16.03 -18.55 -0.76
CA PRO A 101 16.28 -19.43 -1.90
C PRO A 101 14.99 -20.12 -2.33
N ARG A 102 14.66 -20.05 -3.63
CA ARG A 102 13.41 -20.61 -4.20
C ARG A 102 13.20 -22.10 -3.84
N ALA A 103 14.29 -22.86 -3.78
CA ALA A 103 14.29 -24.26 -3.36
C ALA A 103 13.65 -24.49 -1.98
N ARG A 104 13.90 -23.60 -1.00
CA ARG A 104 13.34 -23.73 0.35
C ARG A 104 11.81 -23.57 0.36
N ARG A 105 11.28 -22.58 -0.36
CA ARG A 105 9.82 -22.40 -0.51
C ARG A 105 9.16 -23.58 -1.22
N ILE A 106 9.84 -24.19 -2.19
CA ILE A 106 9.34 -25.38 -2.90
C ILE A 106 9.32 -26.59 -1.95
N ALA A 107 10.39 -26.81 -1.17
CA ALA A 107 10.46 -27.89 -0.19
C ALA A 107 9.41 -27.75 0.92
N GLU A 108 9.22 -26.55 1.47
CA GLU A 108 8.21 -26.26 2.51
C GLU A 108 6.78 -26.50 1.99
N ASN A 109 6.49 -26.10 0.75
CA ASN A 109 5.20 -26.37 0.11
C ASN A 109 4.98 -27.86 -0.21
N LEU A 110 6.02 -28.58 -0.63
CA LEU A 110 5.93 -30.01 -0.92
C LEU A 110 5.74 -30.82 0.36
N GLY A 111 6.49 -30.51 1.42
CA GLY A 111 6.34 -31.13 2.75
C GLY A 111 4.94 -30.96 3.32
N ARG A 112 4.36 -29.75 3.24
CA ARG A 112 2.94 -29.54 3.61
C ARG A 112 1.98 -30.40 2.79
N ARG A 113 2.16 -30.50 1.47
CA ARG A 113 1.30 -31.33 0.61
C ARG A 113 1.39 -32.82 0.96
N VAL A 114 2.60 -33.34 1.18
CA VAL A 114 2.82 -34.74 1.60
C VAL A 114 2.20 -35.00 2.98
N LEU A 115 2.31 -34.06 3.92
CA LEU A 115 1.67 -34.17 5.24
C LEU A 115 0.13 -34.24 5.13
N TYR A 116 -0.50 -33.36 4.36
CA TYR A 116 -1.95 -33.41 4.14
C TYR A 116 -2.38 -34.71 3.46
N VAL A 117 -1.70 -35.13 2.39
CA VAL A 117 -2.00 -36.40 1.70
C VAL A 117 -1.84 -37.61 2.63
N GLY A 118 -0.82 -37.61 3.49
CA GLY A 118 -0.62 -38.65 4.50
C GLY A 118 -1.76 -38.71 5.53
N ILE A 119 -2.16 -37.57 6.08
CA ILE A 119 -3.30 -37.48 7.03
C ILE A 119 -4.61 -37.94 6.35
N THR A 120 -4.87 -37.47 5.12
CA THR A 120 -6.05 -37.88 4.36
C THR A 120 -6.03 -39.38 4.06
N ALA A 121 -4.88 -39.97 3.72
CA ALA A 121 -4.76 -41.41 3.50
C ALA A 121 -5.00 -42.22 4.78
N VAL A 122 -4.43 -41.80 5.92
CA VAL A 122 -4.63 -42.46 7.22
C VAL A 122 -6.10 -42.47 7.66
N LEU A 123 -6.89 -41.46 7.28
CA LEU A 123 -8.33 -41.42 7.55
C LEU A 123 -9.16 -42.15 6.48
N ALA A 124 -8.84 -41.96 5.19
CA ALA A 124 -9.64 -42.48 4.09
C ALA A 124 -9.45 -43.99 3.85
N VAL A 125 -8.24 -44.52 4.02
CA VAL A 125 -7.96 -45.96 3.80
C VAL A 125 -8.76 -46.87 4.73
N PRO A 126 -8.80 -46.69 6.07
CA PRO A 126 -9.61 -47.56 6.94
C PRO A 126 -11.11 -47.40 6.71
N VAL A 127 -11.61 -46.18 6.43
CA VAL A 127 -13.02 -45.94 6.09
C VAL A 127 -13.40 -46.64 4.78
N TRP A 128 -12.54 -46.57 3.77
CA TRP A 128 -12.72 -47.29 2.50
C TRP A 128 -12.66 -48.81 2.71
N PHE A 129 -11.72 -49.31 3.51
CA PHE A 129 -11.60 -50.75 3.77
C PHE A 129 -12.83 -51.31 4.50
N ALA A 130 -13.35 -50.58 5.49
CA ALA A 130 -14.57 -50.93 6.20
C ALA A 130 -15.82 -50.84 5.31
N THR A 131 -15.95 -49.82 4.46
CA THR A 131 -17.11 -49.66 3.57
C THR A 131 -17.07 -50.58 2.35
N ARG A 132 -15.89 -50.99 1.87
CA ARG A 132 -15.77 -51.92 0.72
C ARG A 132 -16.48 -53.24 0.96
N GLY A 133 -16.37 -53.81 2.16
CA GLY A 133 -17.12 -55.01 2.57
C GLY A 133 -18.64 -54.82 2.62
N HIS A 134 -19.13 -53.58 2.79
CA HIS A 134 -20.56 -53.26 2.73
C HIS A 134 -21.10 -53.08 1.30
N PHE A 135 -20.22 -52.99 0.28
CA PHE A 135 -20.59 -52.86 -1.14
C PHE A 135 -20.32 -54.11 -1.98
N ASP A 136 -19.30 -54.93 -1.64
CA ASP A 136 -19.01 -56.22 -2.30
C ASP A 136 -19.88 -57.39 -1.77
N GLY A 137 -20.59 -57.20 -0.64
CA GLY A 137 -21.26 -58.27 0.11
C GLY A 137 -22.79 -58.27 0.03
N SER A 138 -23.37 -58.76 -1.06
CA SER A 138 -24.84 -58.85 -1.22
C SER A 138 -25.47 -60.02 -0.43
N ALA A 139 -25.52 -59.93 0.91
CA ALA A 139 -26.02 -61.02 1.76
C ALA A 139 -26.69 -60.62 3.12
N THR A 140 -27.44 -59.50 3.18
CA THR A 140 -28.42 -59.18 4.27
C THR A 140 -27.89 -58.98 5.71
N PRO A 141 -28.68 -58.43 6.66
CA PRO A 141 -30.04 -57.86 6.54
C PRO A 141 -30.05 -56.35 6.32
N SER A 142 -31.08 -55.86 5.61
CA SER A 142 -31.45 -54.46 5.63
C SER A 142 -31.80 -54.02 7.06
N PRO A 143 -31.49 -52.78 7.48
CA PRO A 143 -32.20 -52.20 8.62
C PRO A 143 -33.68 -52.15 8.24
N SER A 144 -34.52 -52.89 8.97
CA SER A 144 -35.95 -52.94 8.70
C SER A 144 -36.56 -51.58 9.05
N THR A 145 -36.73 -50.73 8.03
CA THR A 145 -37.53 -49.51 8.13
C THR A 145 -38.98 -49.94 8.33
N ALA A 146 -39.39 -50.06 9.59
CA ALA A 146 -40.72 -50.54 9.96
C ALA A 146 -41.79 -49.66 9.29
N SER A 147 -42.48 -50.23 8.29
CA SER A 147 -43.58 -49.57 7.61
C SER A 147 -44.65 -49.18 8.62
N LEU A 148 -44.95 -47.88 8.73
CA LEU A 148 -45.92 -47.37 9.71
C LEU A 148 -47.39 -47.68 9.36
N ASP A 149 -47.61 -48.48 8.32
CA ASP A 149 -48.90 -48.73 7.66
C ASP A 149 -49.68 -49.90 8.30
N VAL A 150 -49.55 -50.05 9.62
CA VAL A 150 -50.41 -50.94 10.42
C VAL A 150 -51.63 -50.14 10.84
N ILE A 151 -52.68 -50.22 10.01
CA ILE A 151 -54.03 -49.70 10.32
C ILE A 151 -54.47 -50.30 11.67
N PRO A 152 -54.74 -49.50 12.72
CA PRO A 152 -55.18 -50.02 13.99
C PRO A 152 -56.54 -50.70 13.84
N ALA A 153 -56.64 -51.96 14.27
CA ALA A 153 -57.92 -52.65 14.37
C ALA A 153 -58.81 -51.89 15.38
N ALA A 154 -60.01 -51.47 14.93
CA ALA A 154 -60.88 -50.63 15.74
C ALA A 154 -61.35 -51.36 17.00
N VAL A 155 -61.04 -50.79 18.18
CA VAL A 155 -61.64 -51.23 19.44
C VAL A 155 -63.11 -50.78 19.50
N PRO A 156 -64.06 -51.68 19.79
CA PRO A 156 -65.47 -51.30 19.88
C PRO A 156 -65.75 -50.60 21.21
N VAL A 157 -66.24 -49.36 21.16
CA VAL A 157 -66.82 -48.67 22.32
C VAL A 157 -68.20 -48.11 22.00
N THR A 158 -69.17 -48.50 22.80
CA THR A 158 -70.56 -48.04 22.81
C THR A 158 -71.03 -48.02 24.26
N PRO A 159 -72.05 -47.21 24.66
CA PRO A 159 -72.68 -46.10 23.94
C PRO A 159 -72.89 -44.81 24.81
N SER A 160 -73.49 -43.79 24.18
CA SER A 160 -74.55 -42.91 24.74
C SER A 160 -74.25 -41.74 25.71
N THR A 161 -74.95 -40.63 25.40
CA THR A 161 -75.52 -39.61 26.31
C THR A 161 -74.61 -38.62 27.06
N ALA A 162 -74.73 -37.32 26.73
CA ALA A 162 -75.06 -36.17 27.62
C ALA A 162 -74.39 -34.84 27.17
N GLY A 163 -75.07 -33.71 27.35
CA GLY A 163 -74.57 -32.35 27.03
C GLY A 163 -74.66 -32.02 25.53
N ALA A 164 -75.03 -30.82 25.05
CA ALA A 164 -75.06 -29.48 25.64
C ALA A 164 -73.67 -28.97 26.11
N GLU A 165 -73.22 -27.75 25.77
CA GLU A 165 -73.93 -26.61 25.16
C GLU A 165 -73.06 -25.80 24.16
N ALA A 166 -73.61 -24.70 23.66
CA ALA A 166 -72.95 -23.70 22.81
C ALA A 166 -71.85 -22.90 23.60
N VAL A 167 -71.07 -21.94 23.09
CA VAL A 167 -71.41 -20.76 22.26
C VAL A 167 -70.18 -20.25 21.48
N ALA A 168 -70.44 -19.65 20.31
CA ALA A 168 -69.64 -18.62 19.61
C ALA A 168 -70.64 -17.55 19.06
N PRO A 169 -70.25 -16.40 18.47
CA PRO A 169 -68.92 -15.89 18.07
C PRO A 169 -68.74 -14.35 18.36
N ALA A 170 -68.01 -13.63 17.47
CA ALA A 170 -67.94 -12.15 17.29
C ALA A 170 -67.16 -11.34 18.37
N GLU A 171 -66.70 -10.09 18.15
CA GLU A 171 -66.82 -9.10 17.05
C GLU A 171 -65.49 -8.29 16.99
N ALA A 172 -64.85 -7.90 15.87
CA ALA A 172 -65.12 -6.80 14.91
C ALA A 172 -65.39 -5.39 15.53
N ALA A 173 -65.08 -4.25 14.88
CA ALA A 173 -64.38 -4.00 13.60
C ALA A 173 -63.09 -3.14 13.80
N THR A 174 -62.75 -1.97 13.21
CA THR A 174 -63.40 -1.03 12.26
C THR A 174 -62.31 -0.18 11.54
N ALA A 175 -62.58 0.36 10.35
CA ALA A 175 -61.73 1.36 9.64
C ALA A 175 -62.60 2.37 8.85
N PRO A 176 -62.07 3.55 8.47
CA PRO A 176 -62.26 4.07 7.10
C PRO A 176 -60.96 4.69 6.51
N ALA A 177 -60.60 4.66 5.22
CA ALA A 177 -61.27 4.55 3.90
C ALA A 177 -61.45 5.89 3.16
N SER A 178 -60.81 6.04 1.98
CA SER A 178 -61.06 7.14 1.02
C SER A 178 -60.64 6.80 -0.43
N LYS A 179 -61.54 7.07 -1.38
CA LYS A 179 -61.46 7.08 -2.88
C LYS A 179 -62.81 7.66 -3.39
N PRO A 180 -63.14 7.84 -4.70
CA PRO A 180 -62.40 7.62 -5.95
C PRO A 180 -61.94 8.96 -6.60
N ALA A 181 -61.43 9.09 -7.83
CA ALA A 181 -61.39 8.25 -9.03
C ALA A 181 -60.01 8.41 -9.76
N ALA A 182 -59.75 8.20 -11.07
CA ALA A 182 -60.56 7.79 -12.24
C ALA A 182 -59.70 6.94 -13.23
N THR A 183 -59.75 7.26 -14.53
CA THR A 183 -59.18 6.56 -15.71
C THR A 183 -58.82 7.62 -16.80
N PRO A 184 -57.99 7.35 -17.84
CA PRO A 184 -57.86 6.07 -18.56
C PRO A 184 -56.43 5.58 -18.91
N TYR A 185 -56.43 4.41 -19.55
CA TYR A 185 -55.31 3.59 -20.01
C TYR A 185 -54.83 4.02 -21.41
N VAL A 186 -53.50 4.12 -21.62
CA VAL A 186 -52.88 4.33 -22.93
C VAL A 186 -51.64 3.42 -23.08
N ALA A 187 -51.42 2.95 -24.31
CA ALA A 187 -50.51 1.91 -24.78
C ALA A 187 -49.12 1.77 -24.10
N SER A 188 -48.66 0.52 -24.02
CA SER A 188 -47.29 0.17 -23.64
C SER A 188 -46.28 0.51 -24.74
N LEU A 189 -45.30 1.35 -24.39
CA LEU A 189 -43.99 1.46 -25.05
C LEU A 189 -42.93 1.65 -23.96
N ALA A 190 -42.60 0.59 -23.23
CA ALA A 190 -41.56 0.63 -22.20
C ALA A 190 -40.18 0.88 -22.85
N PRO A 191 -39.51 2.02 -22.57
CA PRO A 191 -38.16 2.24 -23.06
C PRO A 191 -37.18 1.36 -22.29
N VAL A 192 -36.26 0.70 -22.98
CA VAL A 192 -35.13 0.01 -22.33
C VAL A 192 -34.38 1.03 -21.45
N PRO A 193 -34.10 0.74 -20.17
CA PRO A 193 -33.45 1.69 -19.27
C PRO A 193 -32.01 1.96 -19.73
N ARG A 194 -31.83 3.04 -20.51
CA ARG A 194 -30.52 3.66 -20.72
C ARG A 194 -30.01 4.10 -19.34
N PRO A 195 -28.75 3.79 -18.97
CA PRO A 195 -28.16 4.33 -17.75
C PRO A 195 -28.20 5.86 -17.80
N ALA A 196 -29.01 6.47 -16.93
CA ALA A 196 -28.91 7.89 -16.68
C ALA A 196 -27.62 8.13 -15.87
N PRO A 197 -26.72 9.04 -16.29
CA PRO A 197 -25.63 9.43 -15.42
C PRO A 197 -26.22 10.03 -14.13
N ALA A 198 -25.77 9.53 -12.99
CA ALA A 198 -26.13 10.10 -11.69
C ALA A 198 -25.74 11.60 -11.64
N PRO A 199 -26.46 12.45 -10.90
CA PRO A 199 -26.17 13.87 -10.85
C PRO A 199 -24.74 14.12 -10.39
N ALA A 200 -24.00 14.96 -11.13
CA ALA A 200 -22.61 15.27 -10.84
C ALA A 200 -22.48 15.93 -9.45
N ALA A 201 -21.94 15.18 -8.49
CA ALA A 201 -21.69 15.66 -7.15
C ALA A 201 -20.51 16.64 -7.15
N ALA A 202 -20.80 17.93 -7.19
CA ALA A 202 -19.78 18.98 -7.09
C ALA A 202 -19.07 18.90 -5.72
N GLY A 203 -17.79 18.51 -5.72
CA GLY A 203 -16.97 18.44 -4.51
C GLY A 203 -15.77 17.48 -4.55
N ASN A 204 -15.85 16.39 -5.35
CA ASN A 204 -14.78 15.39 -5.43
C ASN A 204 -13.71 15.79 -6.47
N ALA A 205 -12.50 16.13 -6.03
CA ALA A 205 -11.37 16.35 -6.93
C ALA A 205 -10.90 15.06 -7.60
N LEU A 206 -10.87 13.98 -6.81
CA LEU A 206 -10.42 12.66 -7.26
C LEU A 206 -11.38 11.60 -6.73
N GLU A 207 -11.90 10.76 -7.61
CA GLU A 207 -12.64 9.56 -7.27
C GLU A 207 -11.95 8.35 -7.89
N MET A 208 -11.91 7.24 -7.16
CA MET A 208 -11.20 6.02 -7.55
C MET A 208 -12.09 4.81 -7.29
N GLN A 209 -12.51 4.12 -8.35
CA GLN A 209 -13.28 2.88 -8.28
C GLN A 209 -12.36 1.68 -8.52
N PHE A 210 -12.42 0.68 -7.65
CA PHE A 210 -11.50 -0.45 -7.63
C PHE A 210 -12.19 -1.69 -8.20
N SER A 211 -11.81 -2.12 -9.41
CA SER A 211 -12.35 -3.34 -10.03
C SER A 211 -11.61 -4.61 -9.57
N GLY A 212 -10.45 -4.46 -8.91
CA GLY A 212 -9.67 -5.52 -8.31
C GLY A 212 -8.87 -5.02 -7.11
N ASP A 213 -8.27 -5.95 -6.36
CA ASP A 213 -7.48 -5.59 -5.18
C ASP A 213 -6.26 -4.74 -5.57
N SER A 214 -6.08 -3.59 -4.91
CA SER A 214 -5.00 -2.65 -5.17
C SER A 214 -4.56 -1.97 -3.88
N TRP A 215 -3.26 -1.94 -3.62
CA TRP A 215 -2.73 -1.14 -2.52
C TRP A 215 -2.57 0.32 -2.95
N VAL A 216 -2.81 1.24 -2.03
CA VAL A 216 -2.67 2.68 -2.24
C VAL A 216 -1.73 3.31 -1.22
N ASP A 217 -0.96 4.30 -1.68
CA ASP A 217 -0.18 5.22 -0.85
C ASP A 217 -0.51 6.64 -1.29
N ILE A 218 -1.20 7.37 -0.41
CA ILE A 218 -1.76 8.69 -0.66
C ILE A 218 -1.09 9.70 0.28
N GLY A 219 -0.40 10.68 -0.28
CA GLY A 219 0.28 11.76 0.44
C GLY A 219 -0.44 13.10 0.28
N GLY A 220 -0.57 13.84 1.38
CA GLY A 220 -1.15 15.18 1.45
C GLY A 220 -0.12 16.30 1.22
N PRO A 221 -0.55 17.57 1.28
CA PRO A 221 0.29 18.73 0.96
C PRO A 221 1.51 18.89 1.89
N ASP A 222 1.35 18.62 3.18
CA ASP A 222 2.43 18.73 4.18
C ASP A 222 3.42 17.54 4.15
N GLY A 223 3.33 16.66 3.15
CA GLY A 223 4.09 15.42 3.08
C GLY A 223 3.61 14.32 4.04
N SER A 224 2.54 14.58 4.78
CA SER A 224 1.83 13.60 5.61
C SER A 224 1.21 12.48 4.75
N THR A 225 1.07 11.29 5.34
CA THR A 225 0.28 10.20 4.69
C THR A 225 -1.19 10.38 5.05
N VAL A 226 -2.05 10.44 4.03
CA VAL A 226 -3.51 10.53 4.15
C VAL A 226 -4.13 9.14 4.27
N GLU A 227 -3.76 8.22 3.38
CA GLU A 227 -4.23 6.83 3.42
C GLU A 227 -3.12 5.87 2.94
N LYS A 228 -2.95 4.76 3.66
CA LYS A 228 -2.14 3.60 3.27
C LYS A 228 -2.95 2.34 3.54
N ALA A 229 -3.53 1.77 2.48
CA ALA A 229 -4.48 0.67 2.59
C ALA A 229 -4.33 -0.33 1.45
N LEU A 230 -4.80 -1.56 1.67
CA LEU A 230 -5.14 -2.50 0.60
C LEU A 230 -6.66 -2.39 0.38
N ILE A 231 -7.04 -1.77 -0.72
CA ILE A 231 -8.44 -1.58 -1.13
C ILE A 231 -8.86 -2.78 -1.98
N ARG A 232 -10.09 -3.26 -1.80
CA ARG A 232 -10.60 -4.47 -2.47
C ARG A 232 -11.44 -4.17 -3.70
N SER A 233 -11.60 -5.18 -4.55
CA SER A 233 -12.59 -5.16 -5.64
C SER A 233 -13.99 -4.75 -5.15
N GLY A 234 -14.64 -3.85 -5.88
CA GLY A 234 -15.97 -3.30 -5.58
C GLY A 234 -15.98 -2.09 -4.65
N GLU A 235 -14.85 -1.72 -4.06
CA GLU A 235 -14.73 -0.55 -3.18
C GLU A 235 -14.48 0.74 -3.98
N THR A 236 -14.77 1.90 -3.37
CA THR A 236 -14.55 3.23 -3.96
C THR A 236 -13.97 4.19 -2.91
N ARG A 237 -13.17 5.15 -3.36
CA ARG A 237 -12.66 6.27 -2.54
C ARG A 237 -12.87 7.59 -3.28
N SER A 238 -13.23 8.62 -2.54
CA SER A 238 -13.34 10.01 -3.00
C SER A 238 -12.52 10.94 -2.12
N PHE A 239 -11.92 11.97 -2.73
CA PHE A 239 -11.07 12.95 -2.06
C PHE A 239 -11.40 14.38 -2.49
N THR A 240 -11.34 15.30 -1.53
CA THR A 240 -11.63 16.73 -1.69
C THR A 240 -10.43 17.46 -2.33
N PRO A 241 -10.63 18.54 -3.13
CA PRO A 241 -9.54 19.40 -3.58
C PRO A 241 -8.57 19.79 -2.46
N GLY A 242 -7.26 19.74 -2.75
CA GLY A 242 -6.20 20.05 -1.78
C GLY A 242 -5.93 19.00 -0.69
N GLN A 243 -6.79 17.98 -0.50
CA GLN A 243 -6.56 16.91 0.49
C GLN A 243 -5.39 15.99 0.08
N VAL A 244 -5.19 15.81 -1.23
CA VAL A 244 -4.23 14.87 -1.81
C VAL A 244 -3.29 15.60 -2.76
N THR A 245 -2.00 15.28 -2.67
CA THR A 245 -0.94 15.86 -3.51
C THR A 245 -0.14 14.80 -4.26
N ARG A 246 -0.05 13.57 -3.74
CA ARG A 246 0.64 12.45 -4.38
C ARG A 246 -0.17 11.16 -4.23
N VAL A 247 -0.30 10.40 -5.30
CA VAL A 247 -0.94 9.07 -5.29
C VAL A 247 -0.01 8.05 -5.93
N THR A 248 0.14 6.91 -5.26
CA THR A 248 0.69 5.68 -5.85
C THR A 248 -0.36 4.57 -5.77
N LEU A 249 -0.66 3.95 -6.91
CA LEU A 249 -1.60 2.82 -7.03
C LEU A 249 -0.82 1.56 -7.41
N GLY A 250 -0.95 0.49 -6.62
CA GLY A 250 -0.16 -0.73 -6.75
C GLY A 250 -0.59 -1.69 -7.87
N ASN A 251 -1.86 -1.66 -8.26
CA ASN A 251 -2.46 -2.45 -9.32
C ASN A 251 -3.31 -1.54 -10.21
N ALA A 252 -2.65 -0.65 -10.94
CA ALA A 252 -3.29 0.45 -11.68
C ALA A 252 -4.23 -0.03 -12.79
N SER A 253 -3.98 -1.20 -13.37
CA SER A 253 -4.89 -1.83 -14.36
C SER A 253 -6.25 -2.23 -13.77
N ALA A 254 -6.40 -2.27 -12.45
CA ALA A 254 -7.63 -2.59 -11.72
C ALA A 254 -8.22 -1.41 -10.93
N VAL A 255 -7.80 -0.17 -11.24
CA VAL A 255 -8.34 1.06 -10.63
C VAL A 255 -8.72 2.05 -11.72
N GLN A 256 -9.99 2.42 -11.78
CA GLN A 256 -10.46 3.52 -12.61
C GLN A 256 -10.42 4.81 -11.79
N VAL A 257 -9.71 5.82 -12.31
CA VAL A 257 -9.58 7.13 -11.67
C VAL A 257 -10.41 8.14 -12.46
N GLN A 258 -11.21 8.93 -11.75
CA GLN A 258 -12.03 10.00 -12.29
C GLN A 258 -11.70 11.32 -11.60
N GLN A 259 -11.64 12.40 -12.37
CA GLN A 259 -11.44 13.76 -11.89
C GLN A 259 -12.63 14.59 -12.36
N ASN A 260 -13.40 15.20 -11.45
CA ASN A 260 -14.60 15.99 -11.77
C ASN A 260 -15.60 15.27 -12.72
N GLY A 261 -15.69 13.93 -12.65
CA GLY A 261 -16.53 13.09 -13.51
C GLY A 261 -15.94 12.71 -14.89
N ALA A 262 -14.71 13.16 -15.21
CA ALA A 262 -13.97 12.71 -16.39
C ALA A 262 -13.01 11.57 -16.02
N ILE A 263 -13.00 10.48 -16.78
CA ILE A 263 -12.05 9.36 -16.59
C ILE A 263 -10.65 9.82 -17.00
N VAL A 264 -9.68 9.67 -16.09
CA VAL A 264 -8.27 9.99 -16.33
C VAL A 264 -7.55 8.75 -16.87
N ASP A 265 -6.86 8.89 -18.01
CA ASP A 265 -5.96 7.83 -18.49
C ASP A 265 -4.73 7.73 -17.59
N LEU A 266 -4.56 6.57 -16.94
CA LEU A 266 -3.40 6.28 -16.11
C LEU A 266 -2.21 5.74 -16.90
N THR A 267 -2.37 5.37 -18.18
CA THR A 267 -1.31 4.79 -19.01
C THR A 267 0.01 5.59 -19.02
N PRO A 268 0.03 6.93 -19.21
CA PRO A 268 1.28 7.70 -19.14
C PRO A 268 1.93 7.75 -17.74
N TYR A 269 1.20 7.39 -16.69
CA TYR A 269 1.66 7.41 -15.30
C TYR A 269 2.03 6.01 -14.76
N GLN A 270 1.81 4.95 -15.55
CA GLN A 270 2.09 3.57 -15.18
C GLN A 270 3.55 3.15 -15.47
N ARG A 271 4.15 2.45 -14.52
CA ARG A 271 5.39 1.67 -14.72
C ARG A 271 5.16 0.24 -14.23
N ALA A 272 5.29 -0.73 -15.13
CA ALA A 272 4.75 -2.08 -14.96
C ALA A 272 3.24 -2.04 -14.63
N ASN A 273 2.84 -2.37 -13.38
CA ASN A 273 1.44 -2.28 -12.93
C ASN A 273 1.22 -1.19 -11.85
N VAL A 274 2.24 -0.36 -11.58
CA VAL A 274 2.18 0.69 -10.55
C VAL A 274 2.02 2.05 -11.21
N ALA A 275 0.92 2.76 -10.93
CA ALA A 275 0.75 4.16 -11.34
C ALA A 275 1.29 5.10 -10.27
N ARG A 276 1.95 6.18 -10.69
CA ARG A 276 2.41 7.27 -9.82
C ARG A 276 2.12 8.61 -10.45
N PHE A 277 1.34 9.43 -9.77
CA PHE A 277 1.00 10.78 -10.21
C PHE A 277 0.94 11.77 -9.03
N GLN A 278 1.06 13.05 -9.35
CA GLN A 278 0.75 14.14 -8.44
C GLN A 278 -0.68 14.64 -8.72
N VAL A 279 -1.31 15.20 -7.70
CA VAL A 279 -2.62 15.84 -7.78
C VAL A 279 -2.42 17.29 -7.37
N SER A 280 -2.76 18.22 -8.26
CA SER A 280 -2.71 19.65 -7.97
C SER A 280 -3.86 20.08 -7.05
N SER A 281 -3.80 21.30 -6.49
CA SER A 281 -4.87 21.85 -5.65
C SER A 281 -6.23 21.90 -6.37
N GLU A 282 -6.23 22.07 -7.70
CA GLU A 282 -7.39 22.03 -8.60
C GLU A 282 -7.89 20.59 -8.90
N GLY A 283 -7.31 19.57 -8.27
CA GLY A 283 -7.57 18.15 -8.54
C GLY A 283 -6.91 17.60 -9.80
N SER A 284 -6.27 18.44 -10.63
CA SER A 284 -5.67 18.01 -11.90
C SER A 284 -4.50 17.05 -11.68
N VAL A 285 -4.52 15.93 -12.43
CA VAL A 285 -3.51 14.88 -12.39
C VAL A 285 -2.29 15.27 -13.24
N VAL A 286 -1.12 15.28 -12.62
CA VAL A 286 0.15 15.75 -13.20
C VAL A 286 1.21 14.65 -13.08
N PRO A 287 2.08 14.42 -14.08
CA PRO A 287 3.20 13.49 -13.96
C PRO A 287 4.10 13.85 -12.78
N VAL A 288 4.70 12.84 -12.13
CA VAL A 288 5.66 13.07 -11.05
C VAL A 288 6.92 13.71 -11.63
N SER A 289 7.08 15.02 -11.42
CA SER A 289 8.36 15.71 -11.55
C SER A 289 9.39 15.06 -10.61
N HIS A 290 10.56 14.78 -11.16
CA HIS A 290 11.65 14.02 -10.52
C HIS A 290 12.70 14.94 -9.89
#